data_AF-A0AAE4I8J8-F1
#
_entry.id   AF-A0AAE4I8J8-F1
#
_cell.length_a   1.000
_cell.length_b   1.000
_cell.length_c   1.000
_cell.angle_alpha   90.00
_cell.angle_beta   90.00
_cell.angle_gamma   90.00
#
_symmetry.space_group_name_H-M   'P 1'
#
loop_
_entity.id
_entity.type
_entity.pdbx_description
1 polymer ?
#
loop_
_entity_poly.entity_id
_entity_poly.type
_entity_poly.pdbx_seq_one_letter_code
_entity_poly.pdbx_strand_id
1 'polypeptide(L)' 'MKIGDKVLISPDLTRMEGWITGTVIEVEDNPFIGIVISAETEDKDVFFGKEDLFKFNQTSTIKITTK' A
#
# COMPACT_ATOMS: atom_id res chain seq x y z
N MET A 1 8.07 -3.37 1.59
CA MET A 1 7.35 -2.28 2.33
C MET A 1 7.45 -2.52 3.85
N LYS A 2 7.03 -1.60 4.73
CA LYS A 2 6.93 -1.81 6.20
C LYS A 2 5.64 -1.22 6.79
N ILE A 3 5.28 -1.66 8.00
CA ILE A 3 4.15 -1.11 8.77
C ILE A 3 4.27 0.41 8.88
N GLY A 4 3.17 1.11 8.61
CA GLY A 4 3.07 2.57 8.60
C GLY A 4 3.34 3.22 7.25
N ASP A 5 3.89 2.50 6.27
CA ASP A 5 4.07 3.05 4.93
C ASP A 5 2.71 3.33 4.27
N LYS A 6 2.64 4.47 3.56
CA LYS A 6 1.51 4.77 2.67
C LYS A 6 1.71 4.08 1.33
N VAL A 7 0.68 3.36 0.90
CA VAL A 7 0.71 2.54 -0.31
C VAL A 7 -0.51 2.79 -1.17
N LEU A 8 -0.37 2.50 -2.46
CA LEU A 8 -1.45 2.36 -3.40
C LEU A 8 -1.78 0.86 -3.54
N ILE A 9 -3.05 0.51 -3.44
CA ILE A 9 -3.58 -0.86 -3.51
C ILE A 9 -4.14 -1.10 -4.91
N SER A 10 -3.75 -2.22 -5.54
CA SER A 10 -4.10 -2.54 -6.94
C SER A 10 -5.61 -2.67 -7.18
N PRO A 11 -6.14 -2.15 -8.31
CA PRO A 11 -7.52 -2.42 -8.73
C PRO A 11 -7.83 -3.91 -8.92
N ASP A 12 -6.83 -4.74 -9.22
CA ASP A 12 -7.02 -6.20 -9.32
C ASP A 12 -7.41 -6.83 -7.98
N LEU A 13 -6.93 -6.23 -6.88
CA LEU A 13 -7.22 -6.65 -5.51
C LEU A 13 -8.52 -6.02 -4.99
N THR A 14 -8.71 -4.72 -5.24
CA THR A 14 -9.87 -3.97 -4.73
C THR A 14 -11.13 -4.11 -5.57
N ARG A 15 -11.00 -4.55 -6.83
CA ARG A 15 -12.06 -4.57 -7.84
C ARG A 15 -12.67 -3.20 -8.13
N MET A 16 -11.91 -2.14 -7.89
CA MET A 16 -12.28 -0.76 -8.22
C MET A 16 -11.59 -0.31 -9.52
N GLU A 17 -12.02 0.80 -10.11
CA GLU A 17 -11.45 1.28 -11.38
C GLU A 17 -10.00 1.77 -11.26
N GLY A 18 -9.54 2.10 -10.06
CA GLY A 18 -8.23 2.72 -9.85
C GLY A 18 -7.50 2.21 -8.61
N TRP A 19 -6.25 2.66 -8.50
CA TRP A 19 -5.45 2.44 -7.31
C TRP A 19 -5.98 3.31 -6.18
N ILE A 20 -6.23 2.71 -5.01
CA ILE A 20 -6.69 3.44 -3.82
C ILE A 20 -5.59 3.51 -2.77
N THR A 21 -5.65 4.51 -1.88
CA THR A 21 -4.63 4.68 -0.85
C THR A 21 -4.93 3.80 0.37
N GLY A 22 -3.89 3.20 0.93
CA GLY A 22 -3.93 2.50 2.21
C GLY A 22 -2.68 2.76 3.04
N THR A 23 -2.72 2.30 4.28
CA THR A 23 -1.58 2.29 5.20
C THR A 23 -1.24 0.84 5.52
N VAL A 24 0.02 0.44 5.37
CA VAL A 24 0.44 -0.93 5.72
C VAL A 24 0.26 -1.15 7.22
N ILE A 25 -0.49 -2.19 7.59
CA ILE A 25 -0.73 -2.59 8.99
C ILE A 25 -0.01 -3.89 9.35
N GLU A 26 0.37 -4.70 8.35
CA GLU A 26 1.10 -5.95 8.54
C GLU A 26 1.96 -6.28 7.32
N VAL A 27 3.11 -6.91 7.59
CA VAL A 27 3.99 -7.49 6.58
C VAL A 27 4.32 -8.91 7.03
N GLU A 28 3.78 -9.89 6.33
CA GLU A 28 3.99 -11.32 6.62
C GLU A 28 4.99 -11.90 5.60
N ASP A 29 5.97 -12.67 6.09
CA ASP A 29 6.84 -13.51 5.24
C ASP A 29 6.24 -14.92 5.14
N ASN A 30 5.39 -15.12 4.14
CA ASN A 30 4.67 -16.38 3.96
C ASN A 30 5.57 -17.41 3.23
N PRO A 31 5.79 -18.62 3.79
CA PRO A 31 6.73 -19.60 3.24
C PRO A 31 6.34 -20.18 1.87
N PHE A 32 5.10 -19.99 1.42
CA PHE A 32 4.61 -20.53 0.14
C PHE A 32 4.54 -19.50 -0.97
N ILE A 33 4.13 -18.26 -0.64
CA ILE A 33 3.85 -17.22 -1.64
C ILE A 33 4.76 -15.99 -1.52
N GLY A 34 5.66 -15.96 -0.53
CA GLY A 34 6.57 -14.85 -0.26
C GLY A 34 5.90 -13.75 0.57
N ILE A 35 6.33 -12.50 0.37
CA ILE A 35 5.85 -11.35 1.15
C ILE A 35 4.38 -11.05 0.86
N VAL A 36 3.57 -11.03 1.92
CA VAL A 36 2.17 -10.60 1.93
C VAL A 36 2.07 -9.28 2.70
N ILE A 37 1.38 -8.32 2.10
CA ILE A 37 1.13 -7.00 2.67
C ILE A 37 -0.34 -6.92 3.02
N SER A 38 -0.66 -6.49 4.24
CA SER A 38 -2.00 -6.06 4.64
C SER A 38 -2.02 -4.54 4.77
N ALA A 39 -2.98 -3.87 4.14
CA ALA A 39 -3.15 -2.42 4.20
C ALA A 39 -4.60 -2.03 4.51
N GLU A 40 -4.76 -1.01 5.37
CA GLU A 40 -6.04 -0.44 5.77
C GLU A 40 -6.29 0.90 5.04
N THR A 41 -7.47 1.07 4.46
CA THR A 41 -7.93 2.34 3.86
C THR A 41 -8.41 3.32 4.94
N GLU A 42 -8.68 4.57 4.56
CA GLU A 42 -9.27 5.55 5.50
C GLU A 42 -10.67 5.13 5.98
N ASP A 43 -11.42 4.43 5.12
CA ASP A 43 -12.77 3.91 5.41
C ASP A 43 -12.76 2.60 6.22
N LYS A 44 -11.59 2.15 6.70
CA LYS A 44 -11.40 0.93 7.51
C LYS A 44 -11.59 -0.40 6.77
N ASP A 45 -11.55 -0.37 5.45
CA ASP A 45 -11.42 -1.60 4.66
C ASP A 45 -9.98 -2.12 4.73
N VAL A 46 -9.83 -3.44 4.90
CA VAL A 46 -8.54 -4.12 4.92
C VAL A 46 -8.38 -4.97 3.68
N PHE A 47 -7.31 -4.72 2.93
CA PHE A 47 -6.91 -5.53 1.78
C PHE A 47 -5.58 -6.21 2.07
N PHE A 48 -5.46 -7.49 1.69
CA PHE A 48 -4.22 -8.25 1.84
C PHE A 48 -3.89 -9.02 0.56
N GLY A 49 -2.61 -9.08 0.23
CA GLY A 49 -2.15 -9.75 -0.99
C GLY A 49 -0.63 -9.75 -1.13
N LYS A 50 -0.14 -10.33 -2.21
CA LYS A 50 1.29 -10.32 -2.56
C LYS A 50 1.80 -8.89 -2.71
N GLU A 51 3.09 -8.68 -2.40
CA GLU A 51 3.73 -7.34 -2.46
C GLU A 51 3.56 -6.64 -3.82
N ASP A 52 3.47 -7.37 -4.94
CA ASP A 52 3.30 -6.83 -6.29
C ASP A 52 1.94 -6.16 -6.56
N LEU A 53 0.94 -6.43 -5.71
CA LEU A 53 -0.37 -5.77 -5.73
C LEU A 53 -0.36 -4.40 -5.02
N PHE A 54 0.81 -3.97 -4.52
CA PHE A 54 0.98 -2.72 -3.82
C PHE A 54 2.08 -1.87 -4.44
N LYS A 55 1.95 -0.54 -4.36
CA LYS A 55 3.00 0.41 -4.75
C LYS A 55 3.22 1.44 -3.64
N PHE A 56 4.43 1.95 -3.48
CA PHE A 56 4.65 3.09 -2.59
C PHE A 56 3.86 4.30 -3.08
N ASN A 57 3.08 4.92 -2.18
CA ASN A 57 2.47 6.20 -2.46
C ASN A 57 3.55 7.28 -2.32
N GLN A 58 4.21 7.64 -3.42
CA GLN A 58 5.26 8.66 -3.41
C GLN A 58 4.64 10.05 -3.26
N THR A 59 4.47 10.51 -2.02
CA THR A 59 4.23 11.93 -1.78
C THR A 59 5.52 12.69 -2.09
N SER A 60 5.59 13.30 -3.27
CA SER A 60 6.71 14.16 -3.65
C SER A 60 6.84 15.27 -2.60
N THR A 61 7.88 15.22 -1.77
CA THR A 61 8.20 16.34 -0.87
C THR A 61 8.71 17.48 -1.75
N ILE A 62 7.83 18.41 -2.11
CA ILE A 62 8.24 19.66 -2.76
C ILE A 62 9.07 20.42 -1.72
N LYS A 63 10.40 20.40 -1.87
CA LYS A 63 11.29 21.32 -1.16
C LYS A 63 11.10 22.70 -1.78
N ILE A 64 10.13 23.47 -1.29
CA ILE A 64 10.04 24.90 -1.57
C ILE A 64 11.30 25.57 -1.00
N THR A 65 12.26 25.83 -1.88
CA THR A 65 13.41 26.69 -1.57
C THR A 65 13.00 28.11 -1.92
N THR A 66 12.61 28.89 -0.92
CA THR A 66 12.38 30.33 -1.08
C THR A 66 13.74 31.00 -1.27
N LYS A 67 13.91 31.71 -2.39
CA LYS A 67 15.05 32.60 -2.64
C LYS A 67 14.89 33.90 -1.88
#